data_AF-A0A6C2YVF4-F1
#
_entry.id   AF-A0A6C2YVF4-F1
#
_cell.length_a   1.000
_cell.length_b   1.000
_cell.length_c   1.000
_cell.angle_alpha   90.00
_cell.angle_beta   90.00
_cell.angle_gamma   90.00
#
_symmetry.space_group_name_H-M   'P 1'
#
loop_
_entity.id
_entity.type
_entity.pdbx_description
1 polymer ?
#
loop_
_entity_poly.entity_id
_entity_poly.type
_entity_poly.pdbx_seq_one_letter_code
_entity_poly.pdbx_strand_id
1 'polypeptide(L)'
;MAVAELGVFGGNGFGRRTATAGTVINHVVPPRKRAYSRITTMVYTAAGTAHTLTVLRPLGSTVLSADASASQAVVNVQANPGPAGNALAANDWVIIQRPDGTLVVDTVSSITGTAITLATSLAAAVPAGSQLWMMGVAADTDPRTGSGHPQYSAPASVTTRYSDDLIGVVASIGNNEPLLVQSNNAVAAGTLEQVSYLHSIK
;
A
#
# COMPACT_ATOMS: atom_id res chain seq x y z
N MET A 1 37.29 -6.42 1.00
CA MET A 1 36.02 -5.74 1.28
C MET A 1 35.10 -6.05 0.11
N ALA A 2 34.21 -7.04 0.25
CA ALA A 2 33.38 -7.49 -0.85
C ALA A 2 32.29 -6.45 -1.14
N VAL A 3 32.28 -5.90 -2.35
CA VAL A 3 31.17 -5.09 -2.84
C VAL A 3 29.99 -6.03 -3.03
N ALA A 4 28.94 -5.87 -2.23
CA ALA A 4 27.69 -6.59 -2.45
C ALA A 4 27.15 -6.14 -3.82
N GLU A 5 27.18 -7.03 -4.81
CA GLU A 5 26.42 -6.81 -6.05
C GLU A 5 24.94 -6.66 -5.67
N LEU A 6 24.37 -5.50 -5.94
CA LEU A 6 22.94 -5.27 -5.84
C LEU A 6 22.27 -6.20 -6.85
N GLY A 7 21.68 -7.30 -6.36
CA GLY A 7 21.11 -8.35 -7.18
C GLY A 7 19.93 -7.86 -8.03
N VAL A 8 19.91 -8.27 -9.30
CA VAL A 8 18.82 -8.15 -10.31
C VAL A 8 17.80 -7.04 -10.03
N PHE A 9 18.03 -5.87 -10.60
CA PHE A 9 17.08 -4.76 -10.60
C PHE A 9 15.96 -5.00 -11.62
N GLY A 10 14.74 -5.23 -11.14
CA GLY A 10 13.52 -5.06 -11.94
C GLY A 10 12.65 -4.00 -11.28
N GLY A 11 12.19 -3.01 -12.04
CA GLY A 11 11.41 -1.89 -11.51
C GLY A 11 10.57 -1.22 -12.59
N ASN A 12 9.61 -0.40 -12.17
CA ASN A 12 8.78 0.38 -13.09
C ASN A 12 8.45 1.75 -12.45
N GLY A 13 7.91 2.66 -13.25
CA GLY A 13 7.40 3.94 -12.81
C GLY A 13 5.90 4.06 -13.08
N PHE A 14 5.20 4.78 -12.21
CA PHE A 14 3.84 5.21 -12.46
C PHE A 14 3.82 6.70 -12.81
N GLY A 15 2.97 7.07 -13.77
CA GLY A 15 2.80 8.44 -14.24
C GLY A 15 1.89 9.29 -13.35
N ARG A 16 1.41 10.41 -13.91
CA ARG A 16 0.68 11.42 -13.15
C ARG A 16 -0.72 10.95 -12.74
N ARG A 17 -1.06 11.10 -11.45
CA ARG A 17 -2.41 10.98 -10.89
C ARG A 17 -2.76 12.21 -10.07
N THR A 18 -3.82 12.89 -10.46
CA THR A 18 -4.40 14.02 -9.73
C THR A 18 -5.77 13.65 -9.19
N ALA A 19 -6.16 14.24 -8.07
CA ALA A 19 -7.50 14.09 -7.53
C ALA A 19 -7.99 15.42 -6.95
N THR A 20 -9.31 15.63 -7.03
CA THR A 20 -9.99 16.75 -6.38
C THR A 20 -9.80 16.70 -4.87
N ALA A 21 -9.90 17.85 -4.20
CA ALA A 21 -9.89 17.91 -2.74
C ALA A 21 -10.95 16.97 -2.13
N GLY A 22 -10.61 16.35 -1.00
CA GLY A 22 -11.44 15.36 -0.31
C GLY A 22 -11.35 13.93 -0.87
N THR A 23 -10.66 13.73 -2.00
CA THR A 23 -10.49 12.42 -2.61
C THR A 23 -9.08 11.90 -2.38
N VAL A 24 -8.96 10.80 -1.63
CA VAL A 24 -7.68 10.14 -1.35
C VAL A 24 -6.95 9.76 -2.63
N ILE A 25 -5.64 10.06 -2.67
CA ILE A 25 -4.76 9.64 -3.76
C ILE A 25 -4.00 8.40 -3.30
N ASN A 26 -4.21 7.28 -3.98
CA ASN A 26 -3.57 6.01 -3.66
C ASN A 26 -2.77 5.48 -4.85
N HIS A 27 -1.63 4.84 -4.57
CA HIS A 27 -0.88 4.08 -5.56
C HIS A 27 -0.18 2.89 -4.90
N VAL A 28 -0.31 1.71 -5.51
CA VAL A 28 0.31 0.48 -5.01
C VAL A 28 1.57 0.18 -5.77
N VAL A 29 2.65 -0.04 -5.03
CA VAL A 29 3.83 -0.75 -5.53
C VAL A 29 3.56 -2.25 -5.39
N PRO A 30 3.52 -3.01 -6.50
CA PRO A 30 3.17 -4.41 -6.44
C PRO A 30 4.24 -5.23 -5.72
N PRO A 31 3.84 -6.30 -5.01
CA PRO A 31 4.79 -7.22 -4.40
C PRO A 31 5.51 -8.03 -5.47
N ARG A 32 6.68 -8.57 -5.13
CA ARG A 32 7.35 -9.58 -5.94
C ARG A 32 7.80 -10.75 -5.06
N LYS A 33 7.50 -11.96 -5.54
CA LYS A 33 7.88 -13.19 -4.84
C LYS A 33 9.39 -13.21 -4.60
N ARG A 34 9.79 -13.45 -3.34
CA ARG A 34 11.19 -13.50 -2.86
C ARG A 34 11.98 -12.19 -3.01
N ALA A 35 11.32 -11.06 -3.14
CA ALA A 35 11.97 -9.75 -3.19
C ALA A 35 11.26 -8.73 -2.28
N TYR A 36 12.02 -7.72 -1.87
CA TYR A 36 11.51 -6.53 -1.19
C TYR A 36 11.00 -5.54 -2.22
N SER A 37 9.87 -4.90 -1.94
CA SER A 37 9.38 -3.76 -2.72
C SER A 37 10.06 -2.50 -2.21
N ARG A 38 10.65 -1.69 -3.10
CA ARG A 38 11.32 -0.44 -2.74
C ARG A 38 10.86 0.69 -3.63
N ILE A 39 10.53 1.82 -3.04
CA ILE A 39 10.28 3.07 -3.76
C ILE A 39 11.60 3.82 -3.86
N THR A 40 12.05 4.14 -5.08
CA THR A 40 13.28 4.91 -5.31
C THR A 40 13.02 6.39 -5.47
N THR A 41 11.85 6.76 -6.02
CA THR A 41 11.48 8.16 -6.22
C THR A 41 9.98 8.34 -6.01
N MET A 42 9.61 9.39 -5.30
CA MET A 42 8.25 9.93 -5.27
C MET A 42 8.31 11.41 -5.62
N VAL A 43 7.47 11.86 -6.55
CA VAL A 43 7.29 13.27 -6.87
C VAL A 43 5.83 13.62 -6.63
N TYR A 44 5.58 14.63 -5.81
CA TYR A 44 4.24 15.04 -5.44
C TYR A 44 4.10 16.55 -5.41
N THR A 45 3.00 17.03 -5.97
CA THR A 45 2.60 18.44 -5.95
C THR A 45 1.44 18.61 -4.99
N ALA A 46 1.64 19.37 -3.91
CA ALA A 46 0.56 19.83 -3.05
C ALA A 46 0.09 21.22 -3.52
N ALA A 47 -1.22 21.43 -3.70
CA ALA A 47 -1.74 22.74 -4.10
C ALA A 47 -1.79 23.71 -2.90
N GLY A 48 -2.87 24.47 -2.73
CA GLY A 48 -2.97 25.56 -1.75
C GLY A 48 -2.77 25.20 -0.27
N THR A 49 -2.64 23.91 0.08
CA THR A 49 -2.36 23.43 1.44
C THR A 49 -1.24 22.40 1.45
N ALA A 50 -0.45 22.37 2.52
CA ALA A 50 0.57 21.34 2.70
C ALA A 50 -0.10 19.98 2.93
N HIS A 51 0.44 18.93 2.31
CA HIS A 51 -0.07 17.57 2.40
C HIS A 51 0.95 16.65 3.06
N THR A 52 0.47 15.56 3.64
CA THR A 52 1.31 14.45 4.08
C THR A 52 1.13 13.29 3.12
N LEU A 53 2.25 12.75 2.65
CA LEU A 53 2.32 11.47 1.96
C LEU A 53 2.68 10.40 2.98
N THR A 54 1.88 9.35 3.06
CA THR A 54 2.16 8.19 3.89
C THR A 54 2.41 6.98 3.00
N VAL A 55 3.49 6.25 3.28
CA VAL A 55 3.72 4.96 2.63
C VAL A 55 3.33 3.86 3.61
N LEU A 56 2.14 3.31 3.43
CA LEU A 56 1.66 2.20 4.22
C LEU A 56 2.42 0.93 3.85
N ARG A 57 2.79 0.17 4.89
CA ARG A 57 3.50 -1.12 4.80
C ARG A 57 2.57 -2.20 5.36
N PRO A 58 2.60 -3.44 4.86
CA PRO A 58 1.74 -4.49 5.40
C PRO A 58 2.06 -4.73 6.88
N LEU A 59 1.05 -4.71 7.74
CA LEU A 59 1.15 -5.06 9.16
C LEU A 59 0.92 -6.56 9.38
N GLY A 60 0.15 -7.18 8.49
CA GLY A 60 -0.11 -8.61 8.47
C GLY A 60 -0.70 -9.05 7.14
N SER A 61 -0.84 -10.36 6.96
CA SER A 61 -1.32 -10.93 5.71
C SER A 61 -2.01 -12.27 5.93
N THR A 62 -2.92 -12.61 5.03
CA THR A 62 -3.71 -13.85 5.05
C THR A 62 -4.10 -14.20 3.61
N VAL A 63 -4.84 -15.29 3.42
CA VAL A 63 -5.44 -15.63 2.13
C VAL A 63 -6.95 -15.76 2.27
N LEU A 64 -7.65 -15.60 1.15
CA LEU A 64 -9.10 -15.82 1.11
C LEU A 64 -9.40 -17.30 1.36
N SER A 65 -10.41 -17.59 2.19
CA SER A 65 -10.87 -18.94 2.51
C SER A 65 -11.96 -19.44 1.57
N ALA A 66 -12.63 -18.54 0.85
CA ALA A 66 -13.66 -18.86 -0.12
C ALA A 66 -13.61 -17.88 -1.30
N ASP A 67 -14.20 -18.28 -2.44
CA ASP A 67 -14.36 -17.41 -3.59
C ASP A 67 -15.27 -16.22 -3.25
N ALA A 68 -14.83 -15.02 -3.61
CA ALA A 68 -15.64 -13.81 -3.58
C ALA A 68 -16.02 -13.45 -5.02
N SER A 69 -17.32 -13.46 -5.32
CA SER A 69 -17.85 -13.10 -6.64
C SER A 69 -17.77 -11.59 -6.89
N ALA A 70 -17.78 -11.20 -8.17
CA ALA A 70 -17.95 -9.79 -8.52
C ALA A 70 -19.23 -9.22 -7.88
N SER A 71 -19.22 -7.93 -7.57
CA SER A 71 -20.26 -7.19 -6.86
C SER A 71 -20.45 -7.58 -5.38
N GLN A 72 -19.69 -8.54 -4.83
CA GLN A 72 -19.67 -8.79 -3.39
C GLN A 72 -18.74 -7.80 -2.68
N ALA A 73 -19.18 -7.29 -1.53
CA ALA A 73 -18.33 -6.49 -0.64
C ALA A 73 -17.70 -7.33 0.47
N VAL A 74 -18.18 -8.55 0.71
CA VAL A 74 -17.65 -9.42 1.77
C VAL A 74 -16.61 -10.38 1.19
N VAL A 75 -15.43 -10.42 1.81
CA VAL A 75 -14.40 -11.41 1.55
C VAL A 75 -14.14 -12.21 2.82
N ASN A 76 -14.11 -13.54 2.70
CA ASN A 76 -13.81 -14.43 3.82
C ASN A 76 -12.32 -14.79 3.78
N VAL A 77 -11.63 -14.64 4.91
CA VAL A 77 -10.20 -14.98 5.05
C VAL A 77 -10.00 -16.25 5.87
N GLN A 78 -8.84 -16.88 5.77
CA GLN A 78 -8.51 -18.07 6.57
C GLN A 78 -8.24 -17.73 8.04
N ALA A 79 -7.61 -16.58 8.28
CA ALA A 79 -7.32 -16.06 9.61
C ALA A 79 -7.34 -14.52 9.57
N ASN A 80 -7.67 -13.89 10.70
CA ASN A 80 -7.60 -12.44 10.84
C ASN A 80 -6.14 -11.98 10.64
N PRO A 81 -5.85 -11.11 9.66
CA PRO A 81 -4.49 -10.65 9.39
C PRO A 81 -3.99 -9.60 10.41
N GLY A 82 -4.87 -9.07 11.27
CA GLY A 82 -4.53 -8.10 12.30
C GLY A 82 -3.58 -8.66 13.35
N PRO A 83 -2.33 -8.19 13.43
CA PRO A 83 -1.42 -8.63 14.48
C PRO A 83 -1.85 -8.09 15.85
N ALA A 84 -1.31 -8.68 16.92
CA ALA A 84 -1.52 -8.16 18.27
C ALA A 84 -1.10 -6.68 18.35
N GLY A 85 -1.97 -5.83 18.90
CA GLY A 85 -1.77 -4.39 18.99
C GLY A 85 -2.24 -3.58 17.78
N ASN A 86 -2.50 -4.20 16.62
CA ASN A 86 -3.13 -3.56 15.46
C ASN A 86 -4.22 -4.49 14.90
N ALA A 87 -5.33 -4.62 15.62
CA ALA A 87 -6.44 -5.45 15.18
C ALA A 87 -7.07 -4.85 13.91
N LEU A 88 -7.38 -5.70 12.92
CA LEU A 88 -8.09 -5.26 11.72
C LEU A 88 -9.45 -4.66 12.12
N ALA A 89 -9.72 -3.43 11.69
CA ALA A 89 -10.87 -2.64 12.07
C ALA A 89 -11.41 -1.83 10.88
N ALA A 90 -12.54 -1.14 11.09
CA ALA A 90 -13.10 -0.24 10.09
C ALA A 90 -12.13 0.91 9.77
N ASN A 91 -12.09 1.31 8.50
CA ASN A 91 -11.19 2.28 7.86
C ASN A 91 -9.75 1.81 7.63
N ASP A 92 -9.39 0.60 8.05
CA ASP A 92 -8.08 0.02 7.70
C ASP A 92 -7.99 -0.23 6.20
N TRP A 93 -6.84 0.07 5.63
CA TRP A 93 -6.56 -0.23 4.23
C TRP A 93 -6.17 -1.69 4.06
N VAL A 94 -6.72 -2.31 3.03
CA VAL A 94 -6.37 -3.67 2.61
C VAL A 94 -6.02 -3.71 1.14
N ILE A 95 -5.13 -4.64 0.79
CA ILE A 95 -4.79 -4.94 -0.60
C ILE A 95 -5.10 -6.40 -0.87
N ILE A 96 -5.82 -6.68 -1.96
CA ILE A 96 -6.16 -8.03 -2.40
C ILE A 96 -5.53 -8.28 -3.76
N GLN A 97 -4.79 -9.38 -3.89
CA GLN A 97 -4.24 -9.81 -5.18
C GLN A 97 -5.22 -10.72 -5.90
N ARG A 98 -5.56 -10.35 -7.14
CA ARG A 98 -6.35 -11.18 -8.05
C ARG A 98 -5.46 -12.22 -8.76
N PRO A 99 -6.06 -13.27 -9.35
CA PRO A 99 -5.30 -14.33 -10.03
C PRO A 99 -4.46 -13.84 -11.22
N ASP A 100 -4.89 -12.75 -11.86
CA ASP A 100 -4.17 -12.10 -12.96
C ASP A 100 -2.99 -11.22 -12.47
N GLY A 101 -2.75 -11.18 -11.16
CA GLY A 101 -1.70 -10.37 -10.53
C GLY A 101 -2.12 -8.91 -10.28
N THR A 102 -3.31 -8.50 -10.70
CA THR A 102 -3.82 -7.15 -10.40
C THR A 102 -4.13 -7.00 -8.92
N LEU A 103 -4.01 -5.77 -8.41
CA LEU A 103 -4.18 -5.46 -7.00
C LEU A 103 -5.41 -4.58 -6.81
N VAL A 104 -6.28 -4.99 -5.91
CA VAL A 104 -7.44 -4.21 -5.45
C VAL A 104 -7.04 -3.54 -4.15
N VAL A 105 -7.24 -2.22 -4.06
CA VAL A 105 -7.08 -1.46 -2.83
C VAL A 105 -8.46 -1.02 -2.37
N ASP A 106 -8.78 -1.27 -1.11
CA ASP A 106 -10.02 -0.80 -0.51
C ASP A 106 -9.83 -0.56 1.00
N THR A 107 -10.81 0.04 1.63
CA THR A 107 -10.90 0.13 3.09
C THR A 107 -11.86 -0.92 3.63
N VAL A 108 -11.65 -1.31 4.87
CA VAL A 108 -12.59 -2.16 5.62
C VAL A 108 -13.75 -1.30 6.12
N SER A 109 -14.98 -1.72 5.84
CA SER A 109 -16.20 -1.17 6.43
C SER A 109 -16.52 -1.82 7.77
N SER A 110 -16.36 -3.15 7.85
CA SER A 110 -16.55 -3.91 9.10
C SER A 110 -15.84 -5.25 9.04
N ILE A 111 -15.63 -5.86 10.21
CA ILE A 111 -15.13 -7.23 10.33
C ILE A 111 -15.96 -8.00 11.36
N THR A 112 -16.26 -9.27 11.07
CA THR A 112 -16.89 -10.19 12.01
C THR A 112 -16.24 -11.56 11.88
N GLY A 113 -15.44 -11.94 12.88
CA GLY A 113 -14.62 -13.15 12.81
C GLY A 113 -13.62 -13.07 11.66
N THR A 114 -13.80 -13.90 10.64
CA THR A 114 -12.98 -13.94 9.42
C THR A 114 -13.69 -13.38 8.18
N ALA A 115 -14.89 -12.83 8.33
CA ALA A 115 -15.59 -12.12 7.26
C ALA A 115 -15.24 -10.63 7.32
N ILE A 116 -14.61 -10.12 6.27
CA ILE A 116 -14.26 -8.70 6.11
C ILE A 116 -15.22 -8.10 5.10
N THR A 117 -15.95 -7.07 5.50
CA THR A 117 -16.77 -6.24 4.60
C THR A 117 -15.92 -5.07 4.12
N LEU A 118 -15.69 -4.99 2.82
CA LEU A 118 -15.01 -3.87 2.15
C LEU A 118 -15.96 -2.67 2.01
N ALA A 119 -15.40 -1.47 1.91
CA ALA A 119 -16.18 -0.25 1.68
C ALA A 119 -16.80 -0.21 0.28
N THR A 120 -16.17 -0.87 -0.71
CA THR A 120 -16.72 -1.01 -2.05
C THR A 120 -16.88 -2.48 -2.45
N SER A 121 -17.86 -2.77 -3.30
CA SER A 121 -18.01 -4.10 -3.88
C SER A 121 -16.91 -4.39 -4.89
N LEU A 122 -16.43 -5.63 -4.90
CA LEU A 122 -15.41 -6.10 -5.83
C LEU A 122 -15.86 -5.93 -7.28
N ALA A 123 -15.06 -5.25 -8.10
CA ALA A 123 -15.36 -5.09 -9.52
C ALA A 123 -15.23 -6.40 -10.33
N ALA A 124 -14.48 -7.38 -9.82
CA ALA A 124 -14.29 -8.69 -10.44
C ALA A 124 -14.15 -9.76 -9.34
N ALA A 125 -14.42 -11.02 -9.71
CA ALA A 125 -14.29 -12.13 -8.78
C ALA A 125 -12.84 -12.34 -8.31
N VAL A 126 -12.70 -12.80 -7.07
CA VAL A 126 -11.43 -13.13 -6.43
C VAL A 126 -11.56 -14.53 -5.80
N PRO A 127 -10.85 -15.54 -6.31
CA PRO A 127 -10.99 -16.90 -5.83
C PRO A 127 -10.30 -17.12 -4.47
N ALA A 128 -10.67 -18.22 -3.82
CA ALA A 128 -10.01 -18.71 -2.61
C ALA A 128 -8.50 -18.88 -2.85
N GLY A 129 -7.71 -18.68 -1.79
CA GLY A 129 -6.25 -18.70 -1.85
C GLY A 129 -5.61 -17.41 -2.36
N SER A 130 -6.40 -16.44 -2.84
CA SER A 130 -5.89 -15.10 -3.18
C SER A 130 -5.31 -14.40 -1.95
N GLN A 131 -4.18 -13.71 -2.14
CA GLN A 131 -3.46 -13.04 -1.06
C GLN A 131 -4.15 -11.74 -0.64
N LEU A 132 -4.27 -11.52 0.66
CA LEU A 132 -4.73 -10.27 1.26
C LEU A 132 -3.65 -9.74 2.22
N TRP A 133 -3.35 -8.45 2.13
CA TRP A 133 -2.49 -7.73 3.07
C TRP A 133 -3.30 -6.68 3.82
N MET A 134 -3.16 -6.66 5.15
CA MET A 134 -3.62 -5.57 5.98
C MET A 134 -2.54 -4.50 6.01
N MET A 135 -2.88 -3.29 5.56
CA MET A 135 -2.00 -2.13 5.56
C MET A 135 -2.25 -1.23 6.78
N GLY A 136 -3.43 -1.34 7.41
CA GLY A 136 -3.84 -0.53 8.55
C GLY A 136 -4.17 0.92 8.17
N VAL A 137 -4.00 1.83 9.11
CA VAL A 137 -4.10 3.28 8.91
C VAL A 137 -2.75 3.97 9.16
N ALA A 138 -2.61 5.24 8.76
CA ALA A 138 -1.35 5.98 8.85
C ALA A 138 -0.74 6.09 10.26
N ALA A 139 -1.57 5.95 11.30
CA ALA A 139 -1.14 6.03 12.70
C ALA A 139 -0.66 4.67 13.27
N ASP A 140 -0.89 3.57 12.56
CA ASP A 140 -0.53 2.25 13.05
C ASP A 140 0.99 2.04 13.05
N THR A 141 1.42 1.11 13.90
CA THR A 141 2.83 0.79 14.11
C THR A 141 3.09 -0.66 13.72
N ASP A 142 4.14 -0.91 12.94
CA ASP A 142 4.49 -2.27 12.55
C ASP A 142 4.97 -3.07 13.78
N PRO A 143 4.34 -4.19 14.13
CA PRO A 143 4.67 -4.96 15.34
C PRO A 143 6.02 -5.68 15.25
N ARG A 144 6.57 -5.87 14.05
CA ARG A 144 7.86 -6.53 13.82
C ARG A 144 9.02 -5.59 14.07
N THR A 145 8.80 -4.28 13.93
CA THR A 145 9.86 -3.26 14.02
C THR A 145 9.60 -2.16 15.05
N GLY A 146 8.37 -2.03 15.56
CA GLY A 146 7.95 -0.94 16.44
C GLY A 146 7.90 0.43 15.76
N SER A 147 8.02 0.49 14.42
CA SER A 147 8.04 1.74 13.65
C SER A 147 6.70 2.02 13.00
N GLY A 148 6.25 3.28 13.04
CA GLY A 148 5.10 3.74 12.26
C GLY A 148 5.31 3.66 10.75
N HIS A 149 4.25 3.93 10.00
CA HIS A 149 4.36 4.11 8.54
C HIS A 149 5.19 5.35 8.20
N PRO A 150 6.14 5.27 7.25
CA PRO A 150 6.91 6.44 6.79
C PRO A 150 6.00 7.56 6.28
N GLN A 151 6.25 8.79 6.74
CA GLN A 151 5.51 9.98 6.35
C GLN A 151 6.45 11.05 5.78
N TYR A 152 5.99 11.73 4.74
CA TYR A 152 6.74 12.76 4.02
C TYR A 152 5.88 14.02 3.89
N SER A 153 6.46 15.17 4.23
CA SER A 153 5.77 16.46 4.19
C SER A 153 5.95 17.14 2.84
N ALA A 154 4.86 17.32 2.10
CA ALA A 154 4.82 18.10 0.87
C ALA A 154 4.29 19.52 1.17
N PRO A 155 5.15 20.56 1.14
CA PRO A 155 4.73 21.93 1.41
C PRO A 155 3.70 22.44 0.40
N ALA A 156 2.85 23.37 0.84
CA ALA A 156 1.83 23.98 -0.01
C ALA A 156 2.45 24.65 -1.25
N SER A 157 1.80 24.49 -2.39
CA SER A 157 2.15 25.10 -3.69
C SER A 157 3.55 24.75 -4.19
N VAL A 158 4.07 23.59 -3.79
CA VAL A 158 5.40 23.10 -4.19
C VAL A 158 5.28 21.67 -4.74
N THR A 159 6.04 21.40 -5.81
CA THR A 159 6.34 20.05 -6.24
C THR A 159 7.58 19.56 -5.49
N THR A 160 7.41 18.56 -4.62
CA THR A 160 8.50 17.99 -3.82
C THR A 160 8.91 16.64 -4.40
N ARG A 161 10.23 16.45 -4.54
CA ARG A 161 10.84 15.17 -4.91
C ARG A 161 11.50 14.53 -3.70
N TYR A 162 11.16 13.28 -3.45
CA TYR A 162 11.85 12.39 -2.52
C TYR A 162 12.54 11.32 -3.34
N SER A 163 13.85 11.19 -3.24
CA SER A 163 14.59 10.16 -3.98
C SER A 163 15.79 9.65 -3.20
N ASP A 164 15.98 8.34 -3.28
CA ASP A 164 17.17 7.63 -2.84
C ASP A 164 17.34 6.46 -3.80
N ASP A 165 18.35 6.56 -4.66
CA ASP A 165 18.61 5.57 -5.72
C ASP A 165 19.45 4.38 -5.22
N LEU A 166 20.01 4.47 -4.01
CA LEU A 166 20.88 3.44 -3.45
C LEU A 166 20.09 2.45 -2.58
N ILE A 167 19.31 2.98 -1.64
CA ILE A 167 18.58 2.18 -0.65
C ILE A 167 17.06 2.24 -0.89
N GLY A 168 16.59 3.23 -1.64
CA GLY A 168 15.17 3.50 -1.78
C GLY A 168 14.66 4.37 -0.62
N VAL A 169 13.74 5.27 -0.94
CA VAL A 169 13.07 6.16 0.00
C VAL A 169 12.28 5.38 1.04
N VAL A 170 11.61 4.30 0.62
CA VAL A 170 10.89 3.35 1.49
C VAL A 170 11.08 1.94 0.95
N ALA A 171 11.22 0.98 1.86
CA ALA A 171 11.21 -0.45 1.55
C ALA A 171 10.12 -1.19 2.35
N SER A 172 9.60 -2.29 1.80
CA SER A 172 8.83 -3.26 2.55
C SER A 172 9.69 -3.90 3.64
N ILE A 173 9.06 -4.35 4.73
CA ILE A 173 9.79 -4.98 5.84
C ILE A 173 10.06 -6.45 5.54
N GLY A 174 9.10 -7.12 4.90
CA GLY A 174 9.22 -8.50 4.44
C GLY A 174 9.33 -8.62 2.91
N ASN A 175 9.63 -9.84 2.48
CA ASN A 175 9.57 -10.24 1.09
C ASN A 175 8.11 -10.43 0.63
N ASN A 176 7.84 -10.22 -0.66
CA ASN A 176 6.51 -10.41 -1.24
C ASN A 176 5.43 -9.51 -0.60
N GLU A 177 5.82 -8.31 -0.20
CA GLU A 177 4.96 -7.33 0.44
C GLU A 177 4.75 -6.11 -0.48
N PRO A 178 3.51 -5.67 -0.72
CA PRO A 178 3.25 -4.43 -1.44
C PRO A 178 3.63 -3.21 -0.59
N LEU A 179 3.69 -2.04 -1.24
CA LEU A 179 3.64 -0.75 -0.55
C LEU A 179 2.45 0.05 -1.07
N LEU A 180 1.79 0.82 -0.22
CA LEU A 180 0.72 1.72 -0.62
C LEU A 180 1.10 3.16 -0.32
N VAL A 181 1.36 3.93 -1.37
CA VAL A 181 1.53 5.38 -1.28
C VAL A 181 0.16 6.01 -1.18
N GLN A 182 -0.08 6.78 -0.13
CA GLN A 182 -1.34 7.46 0.15
C GLN A 182 -1.09 8.95 0.38
N SER A 183 -2.00 9.79 -0.10
CA SER A 183 -2.23 11.12 0.46
C SER A 183 -3.72 11.30 0.73
N ASN A 184 -4.06 11.79 1.94
CA ASN A 184 -5.45 12.07 2.32
C ASN A 184 -6.10 13.15 1.44
N ASN A 185 -5.30 14.04 0.85
CA ASN A 185 -5.71 15.05 -0.12
C ASN A 185 -6.95 15.84 0.36
N ALA A 186 -6.99 16.18 1.65
CA ALA A 186 -8.23 16.54 2.33
C ALA A 186 -8.77 17.93 1.96
N VAL A 187 -7.91 18.95 1.89
CA VAL A 187 -8.33 20.36 1.82
C VAL A 187 -8.10 20.98 0.44
N ALA A 188 -6.97 20.68 -0.20
CA ALA A 188 -6.69 21.13 -1.57
C ALA A 188 -6.46 19.92 -2.48
N ALA A 189 -6.54 20.14 -3.79
CA ALA A 189 -6.16 19.12 -4.75
C ALA A 189 -4.66 18.83 -4.67
N GLY A 190 -4.29 17.60 -4.98
CA GLY A 190 -2.94 17.11 -4.94
C GLY A 190 -2.66 16.29 -6.19
N THR A 191 -1.39 16.20 -6.56
CA THR A 191 -0.97 15.43 -7.71
C THR A 191 0.22 14.57 -7.36
N LEU A 192 0.05 13.26 -7.45
CA LEU A 192 1.15 12.32 -7.46
C LEU A 192 1.72 12.30 -8.89
N GLU A 193 2.82 13.00 -9.10
CA GLU A 193 3.44 13.18 -10.42
C GLU A 193 4.16 11.92 -10.87
N GLN A 194 4.84 11.26 -9.93
CA GLN A 194 5.66 10.07 -10.20
C GLN A 194 5.81 9.21 -8.95
N VAL A 195 5.74 7.89 -9.14
CA VAL A 195 6.31 6.92 -8.20
C VAL A 195 7.16 5.94 -8.98
N SER A 196 8.45 5.89 -8.69
CA SER A 196 9.37 4.88 -9.23
C SER A 196 9.67 3.85 -8.15
N TYR A 197 9.70 2.59 -8.54
CA TYR A 197 10.01 1.50 -7.63
C TYR A 197 10.90 0.45 -8.29
N LEU A 198 11.56 -0.34 -7.45
CA LEU A 198 12.31 -1.52 -7.82
C LEU A 198 12.04 -2.66 -6.85
N HIS A 199 12.37 -3.87 -7.27
CA HIS A 199 12.43 -5.04 -6.43
C HIS A 199 13.87 -5.44 -6.22
N SER A 200 14.26 -5.70 -4.97
CA SER A 200 15.61 -6.16 -4.64
C SER A 200 15.55 -7.47 -3.85
N ILE A 201 16.55 -8.32 -4.05
CA ILE A 201 16.89 -9.37 -3.08
C ILE A 201 17.75 -8.75 -1.96
N LYS A 202 17.83 -9.41 -0.80
CA LYS A 202 18.59 -8.89 0.35
C LYS A 202 20.08 -8.83 0.06
#